data_AF-A0A820CRK1-F1
#
_entry.id   AF-A0A820CRK1-F1
#
_cell.length_a   1.000
_cell.length_b   1.000
_cell.length_c   1.000
_cell.angle_alpha   90.00
_cell.angle_beta   90.00
_cell.angle_gamma   90.00
#
_symmetry.space_group_name_H-M   'P 1'
#
loop_
_entity.id
_entity.type
_entity.pdbx_description
1 polymer ?
#
loop_
_entity_poly.entity_id
_entity_poly.type
_entity_poly.pdbx_seq_one_letter_code
_entity_poly.pdbx_strand_id
1 'polypeptide(L)'
;MGKCYNYFGYFFKQLCLISFILFYIGLILRFKANGYSETFQAARVFLGYDLWLWWMRSLSFITVSPFLGPHLVSIGKMLKNLAFFAIFIAVMMTAYGVASRSMAFYGTFPFTGRDIFKAILYPVYYLLYTNLSGELSGLDESTYDTTSIATHVLLAFHMLLINVLLVNLLIAMFNQSFQDVQSIQTDIWNYQQYAVVREYYDRPPLFLPFSTIFDIIALIKMFYHWYLRVRYNYANPLQRVFKVIAVQPELELVWQEFESASTYAYAQREALTKIDRGPVENDSVSRESGGTSGDLSGSNSRKENDAITQLRNEFKIAIRDIRNDIRLIAKQK
;
A
#
# COMPACT_ATOMS: atom_id res chain seq x y z
N MET A 1 21.26 11.93 2.19
CA MET A 1 19.81 12.20 2.11
C MET A 1 19.18 11.20 1.16
N GLY A 2 18.92 9.97 1.63
CA GLY A 2 18.32 8.90 0.82
C GLY A 2 17.13 8.31 1.56
N LYS A 3 16.08 9.12 1.75
CA LYS A 3 14.78 8.64 2.24
C LYS A 3 13.83 8.56 1.05
N CYS A 4 14.16 7.71 0.07
CA CYS A 4 13.14 7.27 -0.89
C CYS A 4 12.10 6.50 -0.07
N TYR A 5 10.96 7.16 0.13
CA TYR A 5 9.94 6.78 1.08
C TYR A 5 9.44 5.37 0.77
N ASN A 6 9.78 4.44 1.66
CA ASN A 6 9.21 3.11 1.70
C ASN A 6 7.77 3.19 2.26
N TYR A 7 6.88 3.93 1.58
CA TYR A 7 5.52 4.29 2.06
C TYR A 7 4.73 3.07 2.53
N PHE A 8 4.90 1.95 1.85
CA PHE A 8 4.25 0.69 2.22
C PHE A 8 4.83 0.14 3.52
N GLY A 9 6.16 0.10 3.66
CA GLY A 9 6.81 -0.26 4.92
C GLY A 9 6.44 0.66 6.09
N TYR A 10 6.33 1.98 5.87
CA TYR A 10 5.86 2.93 6.88
C TYR A 10 4.41 2.66 7.30
N PHE A 11 3.53 2.32 6.36
CA PHE A 11 2.14 1.96 6.64
C PHE A 11 2.04 0.73 7.57
N PHE A 12 2.77 -0.36 7.28
CA PHE A 12 2.78 -1.53 8.19
C PHE A 12 3.43 -1.23 9.54
N LYS A 13 4.44 -0.37 9.59
CA LYS A 13 5.05 0.08 10.86
C LYS A 13 4.05 0.86 11.71
N GLN A 14 3.24 1.73 11.11
CA GLN A 14 2.17 2.44 11.80
C GLN A 14 1.07 1.48 12.27
N LEU A 15 0.64 0.53 11.43
CA LEU A 15 -0.33 -0.50 11.83
C LEU A 15 0.16 -1.33 13.03
N CYS A 16 1.44 -1.70 13.05
CA CYS A 16 2.05 -2.36 14.21
C CYS A 16 1.97 -1.51 15.47
N LEU A 17 2.37 -0.24 15.37
CA LEU A 17 2.36 0.68 16.52
C LEU A 17 0.93 0.83 17.08
N ILE A 18 -0.06 0.98 16.20
CA ILE A 18 -1.47 1.09 16.59
C ILE A 18 -1.95 -0.21 17.25
N SER A 19 -1.64 -1.37 16.66
CA SER A 19 -2.01 -2.67 17.24
C SER A 19 -1.38 -2.87 18.62
N PHE A 20 -0.09 -2.59 18.81
CA PHE A 20 0.53 -2.71 20.13
C PHE A 20 -0.13 -1.80 21.18
N ILE A 21 -0.42 -0.55 20.84
CA ILE A 21 -1.12 0.37 21.76
C ILE A 21 -2.51 -0.19 22.11
N LEU A 22 -3.25 -0.66 21.11
CA LEU A 22 -4.60 -1.17 21.29
C LEU A 22 -4.61 -2.48 22.11
N PHE A 23 -3.61 -3.34 21.91
CA PHE A 23 -3.36 -4.55 22.71
C PHE A 23 -3.13 -4.21 24.19
N TYR A 24 -2.24 -3.25 24.50
CA TYR A 24 -2.00 -2.85 25.88
C TYR A 24 -3.23 -2.21 26.54
N ILE A 25 -3.98 -1.39 25.80
CA ILE A 25 -5.25 -0.83 26.30
C ILE A 25 -6.25 -1.95 26.61
N GLY A 26 -6.43 -2.91 25.70
CA GLY A 26 -7.30 -4.08 25.91
C GLY A 26 -6.88 -4.94 27.09
N LEU A 27 -5.57 -5.12 27.28
CA LEU A 27 -4.98 -5.90 28.37
C LEU A 27 -5.13 -5.19 29.73
N ILE A 28 -4.92 -3.87 29.80
CA ILE A 28 -5.17 -3.08 31.02
C ILE A 28 -6.66 -3.11 31.38
N LEU A 29 -7.56 -2.94 30.41
CA LEU A 29 -9.00 -3.04 30.63
C LEU A 29 -9.40 -4.43 31.13
N ARG A 30 -8.75 -5.48 30.62
CA ARG A 30 -8.96 -6.86 31.07
C ARG A 30 -8.50 -7.08 32.51
N PHE A 31 -7.34 -6.56 32.92
CA PHE A 31 -6.86 -6.68 34.31
C PHE A 31 -7.63 -5.80 35.29
N LYS A 32 -8.17 -4.66 34.84
CA LYS A 32 -9.06 -3.81 35.66
C LYS A 32 -10.46 -4.39 35.82
N ALA A 33 -10.86 -5.31 34.95
CA ALA A 33 -12.15 -6.00 35.03
C ALA A 33 -12.15 -7.05 36.16
N ASN A 34 -11.99 -6.60 37.41
CA ASN A 34 -12.18 -7.41 38.63
C ASN A 34 -13.69 -7.66 38.87
N GLY A 35 -14.38 -8.28 37.90
CA GLY A 35 -15.78 -8.70 38.02
C GLY A 35 -16.85 -7.78 37.41
N TYR A 36 -16.50 -6.59 36.87
CA TYR A 36 -17.45 -5.73 36.18
C TYR A 36 -17.71 -6.20 34.73
N SER A 37 -18.99 -6.44 34.39
CA SER A 37 -19.43 -6.91 33.06
C SER A 37 -19.10 -5.93 31.94
N GLU A 38 -19.25 -4.63 32.17
CA GLU A 38 -19.05 -3.58 31.16
C GLU A 38 -17.59 -3.43 30.74
N THR A 39 -16.67 -3.42 31.70
CA THR A 39 -15.23 -3.34 31.41
C THR A 39 -14.72 -4.59 30.69
N PHE A 40 -15.30 -5.74 30.99
CA PHE A 40 -14.98 -6.99 30.30
C PHE A 40 -15.48 -6.98 28.85
N GLN A 41 -16.69 -6.48 28.60
CA GLN A 41 -17.22 -6.29 27.24
C GLN A 41 -16.34 -5.34 26.43
N ALA A 42 -15.97 -4.19 26.99
CA ALA A 42 -15.06 -3.25 26.33
C ALA A 42 -13.71 -3.91 25.98
N ALA A 43 -13.09 -4.63 26.92
CA ALA A 43 -11.84 -5.33 26.67
C ALA A 43 -11.94 -6.36 25.53
N ARG A 44 -13.06 -7.11 25.44
CA ARG A 44 -13.31 -8.05 24.34
C ARG A 44 -13.39 -7.34 22.99
N VAL A 45 -14.06 -6.19 22.92
CA VAL A 45 -14.18 -5.40 21.69
C VAL A 45 -12.80 -4.88 21.25
N PHE A 46 -12.02 -4.30 22.17
CA PHE A 46 -10.66 -3.86 21.86
C PHE A 46 -9.76 -5.01 21.39
N LEU A 47 -9.74 -6.14 22.10
CA LEU A 47 -8.93 -7.30 21.69
C LEU A 47 -9.42 -7.90 20.36
N GLY A 48 -10.72 -7.78 20.04
CA GLY A 48 -11.26 -8.15 18.73
C GLY A 48 -10.73 -7.27 17.60
N TYR A 49 -10.70 -5.95 17.80
CA TYR A 49 -10.09 -5.02 16.84
C TYR A 49 -8.57 -5.22 16.73
N ASP A 50 -7.89 -5.53 17.83
CA ASP A 50 -6.46 -5.86 17.80
C ASP A 50 -6.19 -7.09 16.93
N LEU A 51 -6.97 -8.17 17.10
CA LEU A 51 -6.85 -9.36 16.27
C LEU A 51 -7.05 -9.05 14.78
N TRP A 52 -8.04 -8.20 14.44
CA TRP A 52 -8.25 -7.76 13.06
C TRP A 52 -7.04 -6.97 12.52
N LEU A 53 -6.44 -6.07 13.31
CA LEU A 53 -5.22 -5.37 12.92
C LEU A 53 -4.04 -6.32 12.73
N TRP A 54 -3.91 -7.36 13.55
CA TRP A 54 -2.92 -8.42 13.35
C TRP A 54 -3.14 -9.19 12.05
N TRP A 55 -4.39 -9.46 11.66
CA TRP A 55 -4.69 -10.03 10.35
C TRP A 55 -4.28 -9.09 9.20
N MET A 56 -4.55 -7.79 9.32
CA MET A 56 -4.07 -6.80 8.36
C MET A 56 -2.54 -6.76 8.31
N ARG A 57 -1.86 -6.93 9.45
CA ARG A 57 -0.39 -7.04 9.52
C ARG A 57 0.15 -8.31 8.85
N SER A 58 -0.63 -9.40 8.83
CA SER A 58 -0.24 -10.64 8.15
C SER A 58 -0.10 -10.46 6.64
N LEU A 59 -0.77 -9.47 6.03
CA LEU A 59 -0.57 -9.11 4.62
C LEU A 59 0.89 -8.73 4.32
N SER A 60 1.63 -8.18 5.29
CA SER A 60 3.06 -7.89 5.11
C SER A 60 3.89 -9.16 4.91
N PHE A 61 3.52 -10.30 5.50
CA PHE A 61 4.22 -11.56 5.24
C PHE A 61 3.93 -12.07 3.82
N ILE A 62 2.69 -11.90 3.35
CA ILE A 62 2.29 -12.25 1.97
C ILE A 62 3.09 -11.44 0.95
N THR A 63 3.48 -10.18 1.26
CA THR A 63 4.28 -9.38 0.33
C THR A 63 5.67 -9.94 0.03
N VAL A 64 6.23 -10.78 0.90
CA VAL A 64 7.52 -11.43 0.66
C VAL A 64 7.40 -12.57 -0.35
N SER A 65 6.20 -13.12 -0.54
CA SER A 65 6.00 -14.21 -1.48
C SER A 65 6.21 -13.74 -2.94
N PRO A 66 6.91 -14.53 -3.78
CA PRO A 66 7.15 -14.18 -5.18
C PRO A 66 5.87 -14.22 -6.03
N PHE A 67 4.86 -14.97 -5.59
CA PHE A 67 3.60 -15.11 -6.32
C PHE A 67 2.58 -14.02 -5.96
N LEU A 68 2.31 -13.80 -4.66
CA LEU A 68 1.28 -12.82 -4.23
C LEU A 68 1.83 -11.42 -3.98
N GLY A 69 3.14 -11.28 -3.81
CA GLY A 69 3.77 -10.00 -3.48
C GLY A 69 3.50 -8.90 -4.50
N PRO A 70 3.80 -9.11 -5.80
CA PRO A 70 3.56 -8.10 -6.84
C PRO A 70 2.09 -7.66 -6.92
N HIS A 71 1.15 -8.61 -6.78
CA HIS A 71 -0.28 -8.32 -6.80
C HIS A 71 -0.72 -7.45 -5.61
N LEU A 72 -0.25 -7.74 -4.40
CA LEU A 72 -0.60 -6.97 -3.20
C LEU A 72 -0.02 -5.55 -3.23
N VAL A 73 1.18 -5.39 -3.76
CA VAL A 73 1.81 -4.08 -3.97
C VAL A 73 1.04 -3.25 -5.00
N SER A 74 0.55 -3.90 -6.07
CA SER A 74 -0.30 -3.27 -7.08
C SER A 74 -1.60 -2.74 -6.46
N ILE A 75 -2.33 -3.59 -5.72
CA ILE A 75 -3.58 -3.22 -5.03
C ILE A 75 -3.37 -2.01 -4.11
N GLY A 76 -2.30 -2.02 -3.31
CA GLY A 76 -2.02 -0.90 -2.39
C GLY A 76 -1.74 0.43 -3.11
N LYS A 77 -1.09 0.39 -4.28
CA LYS A 77 -0.82 1.60 -5.07
C LYS A 77 -2.09 2.14 -5.72
N MET A 78 -2.94 1.25 -6.24
CA MET A 78 -4.21 1.64 -6.85
C MET A 78 -5.21 2.18 -5.84
N LEU A 79 -5.24 1.61 -4.62
CA LEU A 79 -6.18 2.04 -3.58
C LEU A 79 -5.99 3.51 -3.20
N LYS A 80 -4.75 4.03 -3.24
CA LYS A 80 -4.48 5.46 -2.97
C LYS A 80 -5.09 6.37 -4.02
N ASN A 81 -5.02 5.98 -5.29
CA ASN A 81 -5.62 6.74 -6.39
C ASN A 81 -7.15 6.65 -6.32
N LEU A 82 -7.68 5.48 -5.95
CA LEU A 82 -9.11 5.22 -5.81
C LEU A 82 -9.74 5.92 -4.60
N ALA A 83 -8.99 6.11 -3.52
CA ALA A 83 -9.49 6.69 -2.27
C ALA A 83 -10.09 8.09 -2.48
N PHE A 84 -9.52 8.89 -3.39
CA PHE A 84 -10.08 10.19 -3.74
C PHE A 84 -11.48 10.08 -4.35
N PHE A 85 -11.70 9.10 -5.22
CA PHE A 85 -13.02 8.89 -5.82
C PHE A 85 -14.02 8.28 -4.82
N ALA A 86 -13.56 7.43 -3.90
CA ALA A 86 -14.40 6.90 -2.83
C ALA A 86 -14.99 8.02 -1.93
N ILE A 87 -14.26 9.14 -1.76
CA ILE A 87 -14.80 10.32 -1.06
C ILE A 87 -16.01 10.89 -1.79
N PHE A 88 -15.99 10.92 -3.12
CA PHE A 88 -17.12 11.40 -3.92
C PHE A 88 -18.38 10.52 -3.72
N ILE A 89 -18.21 9.20 -3.71
CA ILE A 89 -19.29 8.25 -3.38
C ILE A 89 -19.81 8.51 -1.96
N ALA A 90 -18.93 8.70 -0.98
CA ALA A 90 -19.34 8.95 0.41
C ALA A 90 -20.14 10.25 0.57
N VAL A 91 -19.78 11.32 -0.17
CA VAL A 91 -20.53 12.58 -0.19
C VAL A 91 -21.93 12.38 -0.76
N MET A 92 -22.05 11.72 -1.91
CA MET A 92 -23.35 11.46 -2.54
C MET A 92 -24.22 10.51 -1.71
N MET A 93 -23.61 9.52 -1.08
CA MET A 93 -24.26 8.60 -0.14
C MET A 93 -24.86 9.35 1.05
N THR A 94 -24.08 10.27 1.64
CA THR A 94 -24.54 11.09 2.77
C THR A 94 -25.65 12.05 2.34
N ALA A 95 -25.55 12.66 1.16
CA ALA A 95 -26.57 13.57 0.62
C ALA A 95 -27.94 12.89 0.47
N TYR A 96 -27.97 11.69 -0.13
CA TYR A 96 -29.19 10.90 -0.22
C TYR A 96 -29.71 10.48 1.15
N GLY A 97 -28.85 9.97 2.03
CA GLY A 97 -29.28 9.50 3.34
C GLY A 97 -29.94 10.59 4.19
N VAL A 98 -29.38 11.81 4.17
CA VAL A 98 -29.96 12.96 4.87
C VAL A 98 -31.29 13.37 4.25
N ALA A 99 -31.36 13.45 2.91
CA ALA A 99 -32.58 13.85 2.19
C ALA A 99 -33.71 12.83 2.35
N SER A 100 -33.41 11.53 2.20
CA SER A 100 -34.38 10.43 2.34
C SER A 100 -34.96 10.38 3.75
N ARG A 101 -34.13 10.49 4.80
CA ARG A 101 -34.62 10.53 6.18
C ARG A 101 -35.45 11.77 6.50
N SER A 102 -35.08 12.92 5.95
CA SER A 102 -35.84 14.17 6.10
C SER A 102 -37.25 14.07 5.52
N MET A 103 -37.39 13.43 4.35
CA MET A 103 -38.68 13.31 3.66
C MET A 103 -39.56 12.17 4.20
N ALA A 104 -38.95 11.03 4.58
CA ALA A 104 -39.70 9.83 4.98
C ALA A 104 -40.11 9.81 6.46
N PHE A 105 -39.40 10.49 7.36
CA PHE A 105 -39.62 10.40 8.82
C PHE A 105 -39.90 11.76 9.46
N TYR A 106 -40.89 12.49 8.92
CA TYR A 106 -41.31 13.76 9.50
C TYR A 106 -41.91 13.55 10.92
N GLY A 107 -41.34 14.21 11.93
CA GLY A 107 -41.93 14.30 13.28
C GLY A 107 -41.56 13.21 14.29
N THR A 108 -40.67 12.26 13.96
CA THR A 108 -40.17 11.27 14.94
C THR A 108 -38.84 11.75 15.55
N PHE A 109 -38.82 12.06 16.85
CA PHE A 109 -37.63 12.42 17.64
C PHE A 109 -37.74 11.74 19.02
N PRO A 110 -36.61 11.34 19.67
CA PRO A 110 -35.34 12.06 19.67
C PRO A 110 -34.20 11.31 18.95
N PHE A 111 -33.58 11.97 17.97
CA PHE A 111 -32.25 11.56 17.50
C PHE A 111 -31.22 12.00 18.53
N THR A 112 -30.77 11.07 19.37
CA THR A 112 -29.48 11.27 20.02
C THR A 112 -28.44 11.33 18.90
N GLY A 113 -27.48 12.27 18.94
CA GLY A 113 -26.54 12.48 17.82
C GLY A 113 -25.79 11.23 17.32
N ARG A 114 -25.69 10.18 18.15
CA ARG A 114 -25.10 8.88 17.80
C ARG A 114 -26.01 8.03 16.89
N ASP A 115 -27.32 8.15 17.04
CA ASP A 115 -28.30 7.38 16.28
C ASP A 115 -28.51 7.92 14.88
N ILE A 116 -28.16 9.20 14.64
CA ILE A 116 -28.22 9.86 13.33
C ILE A 116 -27.40 9.09 12.30
N PHE A 117 -26.15 8.73 12.62
CA PHE A 117 -25.28 8.00 11.69
C PHE A 117 -25.82 6.60 11.38
N LYS A 118 -26.36 5.90 12.39
CA LYS A 118 -26.96 4.58 12.21
C LYS A 118 -28.25 4.64 11.41
N ALA A 119 -29.07 5.67 11.61
CA ALA A 119 -30.30 5.86 10.87
C ALA A 119 -30.04 6.26 9.42
N ILE A 120 -29.06 7.13 9.17
CA ILE A 120 -28.78 7.71 7.85
C ILE A 120 -27.86 6.82 7.01
N LEU A 121 -26.67 6.47 7.51
CA LEU A 121 -25.64 5.84 6.67
C LEU A 121 -25.85 4.34 6.49
N TYR A 122 -26.38 3.64 7.50
CA TYR A 122 -26.50 2.18 7.46
C TYR A 122 -27.43 1.66 6.35
N PRO A 123 -28.65 2.20 6.16
CA PRO A 123 -29.53 1.76 5.06
C PRO A 123 -28.94 2.08 3.69
N VAL A 124 -28.36 3.27 3.53
CA VAL A 124 -27.78 3.70 2.25
C VAL A 124 -26.54 2.88 1.89
N TYR A 125 -25.77 2.45 2.89
CA TYR A 125 -24.62 1.56 2.67
C TYR A 125 -25.09 0.21 2.13
N TYR A 126 -26.16 -0.36 2.70
CA TYR A 126 -26.71 -1.64 2.26
C TYR A 126 -27.28 -1.55 0.84
N LEU A 127 -27.85 -0.39 0.49
CA LEU A 127 -28.38 -0.09 -0.84
C LEU A 127 -27.31 -0.14 -1.97
N LEU A 128 -26.03 0.02 -1.61
CA LEU A 128 -24.92 -0.17 -2.55
C LEU A 128 -24.75 -1.65 -2.96
N TYR A 129 -25.05 -2.58 -2.06
CA TYR A 129 -24.75 -4.01 -2.22
C TYR A 129 -25.97 -4.87 -2.55
N THR A 130 -27.17 -4.39 -2.29
CA THR A 130 -28.39 -5.20 -2.42
C THR A 130 -29.32 -4.74 -3.52
N ASN A 131 -30.06 -5.71 -4.06
CA ASN A 131 -31.18 -5.43 -4.96
C ASN A 131 -32.33 -4.79 -4.16
N LEU A 132 -33.01 -3.83 -4.78
CA LEU A 132 -34.04 -2.89 -4.29
C LEU A 132 -35.23 -3.50 -3.50
N SER A 133 -35.30 -4.82 -3.31
CA SER A 133 -36.48 -5.52 -2.80
C SER A 133 -36.83 -5.18 -1.34
N GLY A 134 -35.85 -4.77 -0.52
CA GLY A 134 -36.07 -4.44 0.90
C GLY A 134 -36.69 -3.07 1.16
N GLU A 135 -36.38 -2.05 0.36
CA GLU A 135 -37.00 -0.71 0.47
C GLU A 135 -38.35 -0.67 -0.24
N LEU A 136 -38.53 -1.48 -1.30
CA LEU A 136 -39.80 -1.57 -2.02
C LEU A 136 -40.89 -2.35 -1.25
N SER A 137 -40.50 -3.20 -0.30
CA SER A 137 -41.44 -4.01 0.51
C SER A 137 -41.93 -3.34 1.79
N GLY A 138 -41.40 -2.16 2.14
CA GLY A 138 -41.97 -1.30 3.19
C GLY A 138 -43.24 -0.56 2.76
N LEU A 139 -43.79 -0.89 1.59
CA LEU A 139 -44.84 -0.15 0.87
C LEU A 139 -46.19 -0.88 0.83
N ASP A 140 -46.36 -1.95 1.59
CA ASP A 140 -47.69 -2.52 1.71
C ASP A 140 -48.55 -1.67 2.65
N GLU A 141 -49.42 -0.90 1.99
CA GLU A 141 -50.77 -0.60 2.44
C GLU A 141 -50.92 0.50 3.51
N SER A 142 -50.75 1.77 3.12
CA SER A 142 -51.73 2.86 3.38
C SER A 142 -51.11 4.24 3.10
N THR A 143 -51.83 5.04 2.30
CA THR A 143 -51.60 6.48 2.02
C THR A 143 -50.66 6.77 0.85
N TYR A 144 -51.24 7.11 -0.30
CA TYR A 144 -50.59 7.84 -1.39
C TYR A 144 -50.25 9.26 -0.93
N ASP A 145 -49.26 9.40 -0.06
CA ASP A 145 -48.82 10.70 0.41
C ASP A 145 -47.80 11.30 -0.57
N THR A 146 -47.82 12.62 -0.78
CA THR A 146 -46.92 13.29 -1.76
C THR A 146 -45.44 13.07 -1.42
N THR A 147 -45.16 12.89 -0.13
CA THR A 147 -43.85 12.55 0.45
C THR A 147 -43.36 11.18 0.03
N SER A 148 -44.26 10.18 -0.05
CA SER A 148 -43.93 8.83 -0.52
C SER A 148 -43.43 8.89 -1.97
N ILE A 149 -44.17 9.51 -2.89
CA ILE A 149 -43.77 9.57 -4.30
C ILE A 149 -42.41 10.28 -4.47
N ALA A 150 -42.20 11.40 -3.75
CA ALA A 150 -40.93 12.12 -3.78
C ALA A 150 -39.74 11.25 -3.31
N THR A 151 -39.91 10.47 -2.25
CA THR A 151 -38.86 9.55 -1.75
C THR A 151 -38.54 8.43 -2.75
N HIS A 152 -39.54 7.89 -3.45
CA HIS A 152 -39.31 6.88 -4.50
C HIS A 152 -38.57 7.45 -5.70
N VAL A 153 -38.91 8.67 -6.13
CA VAL A 153 -38.18 9.35 -7.22
C VAL A 153 -36.73 9.62 -6.79
N LEU A 154 -36.52 10.07 -5.55
CA LEU A 154 -35.19 10.31 -5.01
C LEU A 154 -34.37 9.01 -4.93
N LEU A 155 -34.98 7.91 -4.51
CA LEU A 155 -34.37 6.58 -4.49
C LEU A 155 -33.97 6.13 -5.91
N ALA A 156 -34.86 6.26 -6.90
CA ALA A 156 -34.56 5.92 -8.28
C ALA A 156 -33.38 6.74 -8.83
N PHE A 157 -33.35 8.04 -8.55
CA PHE A 157 -32.24 8.91 -8.95
C PHE A 157 -30.93 8.55 -8.24
N HIS A 158 -30.98 8.21 -6.96
CA HIS A 158 -29.82 7.74 -6.20
C HIS A 158 -29.24 6.44 -6.76
N MET A 159 -30.09 5.46 -7.06
CA MET A 159 -29.66 4.19 -7.66
C MET A 159 -29.00 4.40 -9.03
N LEU A 160 -29.54 5.32 -9.84
CA LEU A 160 -28.92 5.67 -11.11
C LEU A 160 -27.56 6.34 -10.91
N LEU A 161 -27.45 7.33 -10.03
CA LEU A 161 -26.19 8.04 -9.81
C LEU A 161 -25.13 7.16 -9.16
N ILE A 162 -25.44 6.47 -8.06
CA ILE A 162 -24.41 5.71 -7.33
C ILE A 162 -24.18 4.36 -8.00
N ASN A 163 -25.20 3.52 -8.13
CA ASN A 163 -25.01 2.13 -8.54
C ASN A 163 -24.75 2.00 -10.05
N VAL A 164 -25.45 2.76 -10.88
CA VAL A 164 -25.28 2.67 -12.34
C VAL A 164 -24.15 3.55 -12.85
N LEU A 165 -23.99 4.78 -12.34
CA LEU A 165 -22.96 5.70 -12.83
C LEU A 165 -21.66 5.59 -12.03
N LEU A 166 -21.67 5.88 -10.73
CA LEU A 166 -20.43 6.06 -9.96
C LEU A 166 -19.71 4.76 -9.65
N VAL A 167 -20.41 3.68 -9.32
CA VAL A 167 -19.79 2.36 -9.09
C VAL A 167 -19.21 1.80 -10.38
N ASN A 168 -19.90 1.94 -11.51
CA ASN A 168 -19.36 1.50 -12.79
C ASN A 168 -18.15 2.33 -13.23
N LEU A 169 -18.17 3.64 -12.97
CA LEU A 169 -17.01 4.50 -13.18
C LEU A 169 -15.85 4.13 -12.23
N LEU A 170 -16.14 3.82 -10.96
CA LEU A 170 -15.16 3.33 -9.99
C LEU A 170 -14.48 2.05 -10.49
N ILE A 171 -15.26 1.09 -10.98
CA ILE A 171 -14.75 -0.15 -11.56
C ILE A 171 -13.90 0.15 -12.80
N ALA A 172 -14.33 1.07 -13.67
CA ALA A 172 -13.58 1.46 -14.86
C ALA A 172 -12.23 2.11 -14.51
N MET A 173 -12.21 3.06 -13.58
CA MET A 173 -10.96 3.69 -13.10
C MET A 173 -10.07 2.69 -12.36
N PHE A 174 -10.65 1.76 -11.60
CA PHE A 174 -9.91 0.68 -10.97
C PHE A 174 -9.24 -0.20 -12.02
N ASN A 175 -9.96 -0.59 -13.08
CA ASN A 175 -9.41 -1.38 -14.17
C ASN A 175 -8.30 -0.64 -14.92
N GLN A 176 -8.49 0.65 -15.24
CA GLN A 176 -7.44 1.45 -15.88
C GLN A 176 -6.20 1.56 -15.00
N SER A 177 -6.37 1.95 -13.73
CA SER A 177 -5.25 2.03 -12.78
C SER A 177 -4.60 0.67 -12.53
N PHE A 178 -5.35 -0.44 -12.65
CA PHE A 178 -4.82 -1.80 -12.52
C PHE A 178 -3.85 -2.08 -13.64
N GLN A 179 -4.26 -1.83 -14.88
CA GLN A 179 -3.43 -2.06 -16.08
C GLN A 179 -2.16 -1.21 -16.05
N ASP A 180 -2.28 0.07 -15.68
CA ASP A 180 -1.13 0.98 -15.56
C ASP A 180 -0.10 0.44 -14.55
N VAL A 181 -0.57 0.00 -13.38
CA VAL A 181 0.32 -0.50 -12.32
C VAL A 181 0.83 -1.91 -12.62
N GLN A 182 0.04 -2.76 -13.29
CA GLN A 182 0.40 -4.14 -13.64
C GLN A 182 1.67 -4.21 -14.50
N SER A 183 1.90 -3.22 -15.37
CA SER A 183 3.11 -3.13 -16.21
C SER A 183 4.40 -2.80 -15.44
N ILE A 184 4.29 -2.27 -14.22
CA ILE A 184 5.42 -1.80 -13.38
C ILE A 184 5.50 -2.58 -12.06
N GLN A 185 4.50 -3.41 -11.74
CA GLN A 185 4.35 -4.03 -10.42
C GLN A 185 5.55 -4.91 -10.01
N THR A 186 6.14 -5.64 -10.96
CA THR A 186 7.28 -6.53 -10.71
C THR A 186 8.53 -5.74 -10.31
N ASP A 187 8.77 -4.60 -10.98
CA ASP A 187 9.90 -3.73 -10.67
C ASP A 187 9.76 -3.10 -9.29
N ILE A 188 8.56 -2.61 -8.97
CA ILE A 188 8.24 -2.03 -7.66
C ILE A 188 8.40 -3.08 -6.56
N TRP A 189 7.91 -4.30 -6.80
CA TRP A 189 8.04 -5.39 -5.85
C TRP A 189 9.49 -5.79 -5.64
N ASN A 190 10.29 -5.95 -6.71
CA ASN A 190 11.72 -6.25 -6.62
C ASN A 190 12.48 -5.19 -5.79
N TYR A 191 12.19 -3.90 -6.03
CA TYR A 191 12.78 -2.80 -5.25
C TYR A 191 12.41 -2.90 -3.76
N GLN A 192 11.15 -3.21 -3.45
CA GLN A 192 10.69 -3.37 -2.06
C GLN A 192 11.30 -4.61 -1.40
N GLN A 193 11.40 -5.73 -2.10
CA GLN A 193 12.00 -6.97 -1.58
C GLN A 193 13.46 -6.77 -1.22
N TYR A 194 14.21 -6.02 -2.03
CA TYR A 194 15.60 -5.73 -1.73
C TYR A 194 15.77 -5.00 -0.40
N ALA A 195 14.94 -3.98 -0.15
CA ALA A 195 14.92 -3.27 1.13
C ALA A 195 14.58 -4.18 2.32
N VAL A 196 13.68 -5.15 2.11
CA VAL A 196 13.32 -6.15 3.12
C VAL A 196 14.48 -7.10 3.39
N VAL A 197 15.11 -7.65 2.35
CA VAL A 197 16.27 -8.55 2.48
C VAL A 197 17.42 -7.87 3.22
N ARG A 198 17.68 -6.58 2.93
CA ARG A 198 18.65 -5.78 3.69
C ARG A 198 18.31 -5.72 5.18
N GLU A 199 17.06 -5.39 5.50
CA GLU A 199 16.62 -5.28 6.89
C GLU A 199 16.74 -6.62 7.60
N TYR A 200 16.52 -7.75 6.93
CA TYR A 200 16.70 -9.08 7.52
C TYR A 200 18.17 -9.50 7.66
N TYR A 201 19.07 -9.05 6.79
CA TYR A 201 20.49 -9.38 6.85
C TYR A 201 21.16 -8.88 8.15
N ASP A 202 20.76 -7.69 8.62
CA ASP A 202 21.30 -7.08 9.83
C ASP A 202 20.65 -7.59 11.13
N ARG A 203 19.65 -8.47 11.03
CA ARG A 203 18.86 -8.97 12.19
C ARG A 203 19.42 -10.31 12.69
N PRO A 204 19.37 -10.58 14.00
CA PRO A 204 19.74 -11.88 14.52
C PRO A 204 18.86 -12.99 13.91
N PRO A 205 19.41 -14.19 13.62
CA PRO A 205 18.76 -15.23 12.81
C PRO A 205 17.60 -15.95 13.48
N LEU A 206 17.12 -15.50 14.65
CA LEU A 206 16.14 -16.21 15.46
C LEU A 206 14.71 -15.70 15.26
N PHE A 207 13.76 -16.63 15.34
CA PHE A 207 12.34 -16.34 15.23
C PHE A 207 11.81 -15.58 16.45
N LEU A 208 10.78 -14.73 16.25
CA LEU A 208 10.26 -13.74 17.20
C LEU A 208 10.12 -14.22 18.67
N PRO A 209 9.50 -15.38 18.98
CA PRO A 209 9.42 -15.93 20.34
C PRO A 209 10.75 -16.06 21.07
N PHE A 210 11.84 -16.37 20.37
CA PHE A 210 13.16 -16.61 20.96
C PHE A 210 14.16 -15.47 20.71
N SER A 211 13.79 -14.46 19.92
CA SER A 211 14.59 -13.23 19.74
C SER A 211 14.83 -12.54 21.08
N THR A 212 13.81 -12.50 21.95
CA THR A 212 13.90 -11.88 23.28
C THR A 212 14.99 -12.52 24.14
N ILE A 213 15.22 -13.83 24.02
CA ILE A 213 16.27 -14.54 24.74
C ILE A 213 17.66 -14.05 24.28
N PHE A 214 17.86 -13.86 22.97
CA PHE A 214 19.11 -13.33 22.44
C PHE A 214 19.35 -11.89 22.87
N ASP A 215 18.30 -11.06 22.85
CA ASP A 215 18.36 -9.67 23.32
C ASP A 215 18.69 -9.60 24.82
N ILE A 216 18.12 -10.50 25.63
CA ILE A 216 18.46 -10.65 27.05
C ILE A 216 19.91 -11.11 27.24
N ILE A 217 20.39 -12.10 26.47
CA ILE A 217 21.80 -12.56 26.53
C ILE A 217 22.76 -11.45 26.10
N ALA A 218 22.41 -10.67 25.07
CA ALA A 218 23.18 -9.52 24.62
C ALA A 218 23.23 -8.42 25.68
N LEU A 219 22.10 -8.12 26.35
CA LEU A 219 22.03 -7.19 27.48
C LEU A 219 22.89 -7.67 28.66
N ILE A 220 22.84 -8.96 29.00
CA ILE A 220 23.67 -9.55 30.06
C ILE A 220 25.16 -9.46 29.70
N LYS A 221 25.54 -9.78 28.46
CA LYS A 221 26.92 -9.60 27.97
C LYS A 221 27.33 -8.14 28.03
N MET A 222 26.47 -7.20 27.61
CA MET A 222 26.74 -5.77 27.70
C MET A 222 26.96 -5.33 29.15
N PHE A 223 26.10 -5.76 30.06
CA PHE A 223 26.21 -5.43 31.48
C PHE A 223 27.48 -6.03 32.11
N TYR A 224 27.83 -7.27 31.76
CA TYR A 224 29.06 -7.93 32.18
C TYR A 224 30.32 -7.18 31.69
N HIS A 225 30.35 -6.79 30.41
CA HIS A 225 31.46 -6.02 29.85
C HIS A 225 31.50 -4.58 30.40
N TRP A 226 30.36 -3.97 30.67
CA TRP A 226 30.28 -2.67 31.34
C TRP A 226 30.82 -2.76 32.78
N TYR A 227 30.42 -3.79 33.53
CA TYR A 227 30.92 -4.06 34.87
C TYR A 227 32.44 -4.31 34.89
N LEU A 228 32.96 -5.14 33.97
CA LEU A 228 34.41 -5.36 33.82
C LEU A 228 35.16 -4.10 33.38
N ARG A 229 34.55 -3.24 32.55
CA ARG A 229 35.14 -1.96 32.15
C ARG A 229 35.29 -1.02 33.35
N VAL A 230 34.27 -0.92 34.20
CA VAL A 230 34.28 -0.09 35.42
C VAL A 230 35.30 -0.61 36.44
N ARG A 231 35.52 -1.93 36.52
CA ARG A 231 36.36 -2.55 37.55
C ARG A 231 37.82 -2.82 37.15
N TYR A 232 38.11 -3.07 35.86
CA TYR A 232 39.43 -3.55 35.39
C TYR A 232 40.06 -2.74 34.24
N ASN A 233 39.49 -1.61 33.83
CA ASN A 233 40.02 -0.73 32.77
C ASN A 233 40.45 -1.48 31.47
N TYR A 234 39.67 -2.48 31.07
CA TYR A 234 39.91 -3.29 29.87
C TYR A 234 39.58 -2.50 28.59
N ALA A 235 40.54 -2.42 27.65
CA ALA A 235 40.37 -1.76 26.35
C ALA A 235 39.31 -2.47 25.47
N ASN A 236 38.53 -1.68 24.72
CA ASN A 236 37.25 -2.04 24.10
C ASN A 236 37.27 -3.28 23.17
N PRO A 237 36.66 -4.42 23.57
CA PRO A 237 36.38 -5.53 22.63
C PRO A 237 35.11 -5.28 21.79
N LEU A 238 34.24 -4.35 22.21
CA LEU A 238 33.00 -4.01 21.49
C LEU A 238 33.27 -3.43 20.10
N GLN A 239 34.39 -2.72 19.88
CA GLN A 239 34.76 -2.27 18.54
C GLN A 239 35.01 -3.43 17.59
N ARG A 240 35.54 -4.58 18.05
CA ARG A 240 35.70 -5.77 17.20
C ARG A 240 34.35 -6.42 16.90
N VAL A 241 33.46 -6.53 17.87
CA VAL A 241 32.13 -7.14 17.68
C VAL A 241 31.27 -6.26 16.77
N PHE A 242 31.23 -4.94 17.00
CA PHE A 242 30.54 -4.01 16.11
C PHE A 242 31.21 -3.90 14.73
N LYS A 243 32.53 -4.09 14.59
CA LYS A 243 33.21 -4.13 13.28
C LYS A 243 32.98 -5.45 12.54
N VAL A 244 32.61 -6.53 13.23
CA VAL A 244 32.20 -7.81 12.62
C VAL A 244 30.71 -7.78 12.22
N ILE A 245 29.89 -6.96 12.90
CA ILE A 245 28.48 -6.73 12.56
C ILE A 245 28.32 -5.58 11.54
N ALA A 246 29.27 -4.63 11.50
CA ALA A 246 29.32 -3.59 10.49
C ALA A 246 29.69 -4.20 9.14
N VAL A 247 28.64 -4.50 8.36
CA VAL A 247 28.53 -4.34 6.90
C VAL A 247 29.78 -4.75 6.12
N GLN A 248 29.69 -5.88 5.41
CA GLN A 248 30.65 -6.14 4.33
C GLN A 248 30.58 -4.98 3.31
N PRO A 249 31.72 -4.31 2.99
CA PRO A 249 31.75 -3.19 2.04
C PRO A 249 31.24 -3.58 0.64
N GLU A 250 31.24 -4.88 0.34
CA GLU A 250 30.66 -5.47 -0.87
C GLU A 250 29.16 -5.20 -1.01
N LEU A 251 28.40 -5.18 0.10
CA LEU A 251 26.96 -4.95 0.02
C LEU A 251 26.65 -3.47 -0.29
N GLU A 252 27.38 -2.51 0.29
CA GLU A 252 27.24 -1.07 -0.01
C GLU A 252 27.57 -0.72 -1.45
N LEU A 253 28.56 -1.38 -2.04
CA LEU A 253 28.87 -1.28 -3.46
C LEU A 253 27.71 -1.79 -4.32
N VAL A 254 27.13 -2.94 -3.97
CA VAL A 254 25.93 -3.48 -4.62
C VAL A 254 24.72 -2.55 -4.43
N TRP A 255 24.59 -1.88 -3.28
CA TRP A 255 23.57 -0.83 -3.06
C TRP A 255 23.74 0.32 -4.02
N GLN A 256 24.96 0.83 -4.17
CA GLN A 256 25.25 1.95 -5.06
C GLN A 256 24.99 1.56 -6.53
N GLU A 257 25.39 0.36 -6.93
CA GLU A 257 25.15 -0.15 -8.27
C GLU A 257 23.66 -0.37 -8.55
N PHE A 258 22.91 -0.99 -7.62
CA PHE A 258 21.47 -1.18 -7.79
C PHE A 258 20.69 0.14 -7.77
N GLU A 259 21.05 1.08 -6.88
CA GLU A 259 20.45 2.40 -6.83
C GLU A 259 20.74 3.16 -8.13
N SER A 260 21.96 3.08 -8.66
CA SER A 260 22.28 3.63 -9.97
C SER A 260 21.45 2.96 -11.07
N ALA A 261 21.39 1.63 -11.15
CA ALA A 261 20.70 0.88 -12.20
C ALA A 261 19.18 1.13 -12.19
N SER A 262 18.57 1.21 -11.02
CA SER A 262 17.16 1.55 -10.88
C SER A 262 16.89 3.01 -11.26
N THR A 263 17.73 3.95 -10.83
CA THR A 263 17.61 5.37 -11.22
C THR A 263 17.76 5.56 -12.73
N TYR A 264 18.70 4.86 -13.37
CA TYR A 264 18.85 4.83 -14.82
C TYR A 264 17.63 4.22 -15.52
N ALA A 265 17.10 3.10 -15.02
CA ALA A 265 15.90 2.48 -15.58
C ALA A 265 14.67 3.40 -15.47
N TYR A 266 14.49 4.11 -14.35
CA TYR A 266 13.42 5.09 -14.18
C TYR A 266 13.59 6.30 -15.11
N ALA A 267 14.80 6.88 -15.20
CA ALA A 267 15.08 7.99 -16.09
C ALA A 267 14.88 7.62 -17.57
N GLN A 268 15.25 6.39 -17.93
CA GLN A 268 15.03 5.85 -19.28
C GLN A 268 13.54 5.65 -19.57
N ARG A 269 12.77 5.14 -18.60
CA ARG A 269 11.32 4.96 -18.76
C ARG A 269 10.60 6.32 -18.85
N GLU A 270 11.03 7.31 -18.08
CA GLU A 270 10.54 8.68 -18.19
C GLU A 270 10.88 9.29 -19.57
N ALA A 271 12.10 9.11 -20.06
CA ALA A 271 12.50 9.55 -21.40
C ALA A 271 11.65 8.86 -22.49
N LEU A 272 11.42 7.55 -22.39
CA LEU A 272 10.56 6.79 -23.29
C LEU A 272 9.11 7.28 -23.26
N THR A 273 8.57 7.60 -22.08
CA THR A 273 7.21 8.19 -21.99
C THR A 273 7.13 9.60 -22.56
N LYS A 274 8.23 10.38 -22.56
CA LYS A 274 8.32 11.69 -23.22
C LYS A 274 8.52 11.58 -24.73
N ILE A 275 9.05 10.46 -25.22
CA ILE A 275 9.13 10.16 -26.66
C ILE A 275 7.76 9.69 -27.18
N ASP A 276 7.05 8.86 -26.40
CA ASP A 276 5.71 8.37 -26.74
C ASP A 276 4.64 9.47 -26.66
N ARG A 277 4.80 10.41 -25.71
CA ARG A 277 4.10 11.70 -25.72
C ARG A 277 4.86 12.67 -26.61
N GLY A 278 4.72 12.54 -27.93
CA GLY A 278 5.29 13.49 -28.89
C GLY A 278 5.01 14.96 -28.48
N PRO A 279 5.87 15.92 -28.90
CA PRO A 279 5.73 17.29 -28.48
C PRO A 279 4.34 17.80 -28.87
N VAL A 280 3.61 18.39 -27.91
CA VAL A 280 2.44 19.22 -28.21
C VAL A 280 2.98 20.46 -28.93
N GLU A 281 3.05 20.36 -30.25
CA GLU A 281 3.41 21.45 -31.14
C GLU A 281 2.29 22.48 -31.03
N ASN A 282 2.58 23.60 -30.38
CA ASN A 282 1.71 24.77 -30.41
C ASN A 282 1.70 25.27 -31.86
N ASP A 283 0.61 24.99 -32.57
CA ASP A 283 0.36 25.51 -33.91
C ASP A 283 0.34 27.03 -33.90
N SER A 284 1.44 27.64 -34.35
CA SER A 284 1.41 28.93 -35.00
C SER A 284 2.49 29.04 -36.09
N VAL A 285 2.00 28.95 -37.32
CA VAL A 285 2.39 29.78 -38.49
C VAL A 285 3.53 29.29 -39.41
N SER A 286 3.13 29.04 -40.67
CA SER A 286 3.81 29.20 -41.97
C SER A 286 4.46 28.01 -42.70
N ARG A 287 3.67 27.49 -43.68
CA ARG A 287 3.91 27.37 -45.14
C ARG A 287 5.19 26.72 -45.73
N GLU A 288 4.89 25.81 -46.67
CA GLU A 288 5.58 25.47 -47.94
C GLU A 288 6.89 24.65 -47.91
N SER A 289 6.79 23.37 -48.33
CA SER A 289 7.29 22.87 -49.64
C SER A 289 7.70 21.39 -49.60
N GLY A 290 7.18 20.63 -50.58
CA GLY A 290 7.72 19.43 -51.24
C GLY A 290 8.63 18.41 -50.53
N GLY A 291 8.20 17.14 -50.60
CA GLY A 291 9.10 16.03 -50.96
C GLY A 291 9.41 14.97 -49.88
N THR A 292 9.12 13.71 -50.21
CA THR A 292 9.73 12.47 -49.69
C THR A 292 9.75 12.27 -48.17
N SER A 293 8.70 11.65 -47.63
CA SER A 293 8.69 11.06 -46.28
C SER A 293 8.07 9.67 -46.30
N GLY A 294 8.85 8.69 -46.75
CA GLY A 294 8.55 7.26 -46.63
C GLY A 294 9.65 6.46 -45.93
N ASP A 295 10.92 6.90 -46.04
CA ASP A 295 12.07 6.06 -45.66
C ASP A 295 12.75 6.44 -44.32
N LEU A 296 12.42 7.58 -43.73
CA LEU A 296 13.10 8.08 -42.51
C LEU A 296 12.56 7.46 -41.21
N SER A 297 11.28 7.06 -41.18
CA SER A 297 10.65 6.46 -39.98
C SER A 297 11.11 5.01 -39.74
N GLY A 298 11.29 4.22 -40.80
CA GLY A 298 11.81 2.86 -40.73
C GLY A 298 13.31 2.81 -40.40
N SER A 299 14.09 3.79 -40.86
CA SER A 299 15.53 3.92 -40.58
C SER A 299 15.81 4.21 -39.11
N ASN A 300 15.07 5.15 -38.50
CA ASN A 300 15.23 5.47 -37.07
C ASN A 300 14.79 4.31 -36.17
N SER A 301 13.64 3.70 -36.46
CA SER A 301 13.15 2.55 -35.69
C SER A 301 14.10 1.35 -35.74
N ARG A 302 14.80 1.15 -36.86
CA ARG A 302 15.78 0.05 -37.01
C ARG A 302 17.08 0.33 -36.27
N LYS A 303 17.60 1.56 -36.36
CA LYS A 303 18.78 1.99 -35.59
C LYS A 303 18.52 1.97 -34.08
N GLU A 304 17.32 2.32 -33.64
CA GLU A 304 16.92 2.27 -32.24
C GLU A 304 16.82 0.82 -31.73
N ASN A 305 16.23 -0.09 -32.52
CA ASN A 305 16.18 -1.51 -32.19
C ASN A 305 17.57 -2.17 -32.17
N ASP A 306 18.47 -1.78 -33.07
CA ASP A 306 19.85 -2.27 -33.08
C ASP A 306 20.64 -1.77 -31.86
N ALA A 307 20.47 -0.50 -31.46
CA ALA A 307 21.08 0.05 -30.25
C ALA A 307 20.55 -0.62 -28.97
N ILE A 308 19.24 -0.88 -28.89
CA ILE A 308 18.63 -1.62 -27.77
C ILE A 308 19.13 -3.07 -27.73
N THR A 309 19.38 -3.69 -28.87
CA THR A 309 19.89 -5.07 -28.95
C THR A 309 21.37 -5.15 -28.55
N GLN A 310 22.16 -4.17 -28.98
CA GLN A 310 23.56 -4.03 -28.60
C GLN A 310 23.70 -3.81 -27.09
N LEU A 311 22.95 -2.88 -26.52
CA LEU A 311 22.97 -2.59 -25.08
C LEU A 311 22.49 -3.78 -24.23
N ARG A 312 21.50 -4.54 -24.70
CA ARG A 312 21.05 -5.78 -24.04
C ARG A 312 22.13 -6.84 -24.02
N ASN A 313 22.95 -6.91 -25.06
CA ASN A 313 24.05 -7.86 -25.15
C ASN A 313 25.20 -7.45 -24.22
N GLU A 314 25.53 -6.16 -24.13
CA GLU A 314 26.51 -5.66 -23.16
C GLU A 314 26.07 -5.91 -21.72
N PHE A 315 24.80 -5.68 -21.41
CA PHE A 315 24.23 -5.98 -20.09
C PHE A 315 24.28 -7.48 -19.75
N LYS A 316 24.03 -8.36 -20.72
CA LYS A 316 24.15 -9.82 -20.54
C LYS A 316 25.59 -10.26 -20.31
N ILE A 317 26.57 -9.59 -20.93
CA ILE A 317 27.99 -9.87 -20.74
C ILE A 317 28.42 -9.42 -19.34
N ALA A 318 28.06 -8.21 -18.92
CA ALA A 318 28.35 -7.70 -17.58
C ALA A 318 27.77 -8.60 -16.48
N ILE A 319 26.51 -9.06 -16.62
CA ILE A 319 25.90 -10.01 -15.66
C ILE A 319 26.63 -11.36 -15.64
N ARG A 320 27.13 -11.82 -16.79
CA ARG A 320 27.87 -13.08 -16.89
C ARG A 320 29.22 -12.97 -16.20
N ASP A 321 29.91 -11.86 -16.36
CA ASP A 321 31.22 -11.62 -15.73
C ASP A 321 31.08 -11.46 -14.22
N ILE A 322 30.09 -10.70 -13.75
CA ILE A 322 29.76 -10.59 -12.32
C ILE A 322 29.45 -11.97 -11.72
N ARG A 323 28.69 -12.82 -12.43
CA ARG A 323 28.39 -14.18 -11.98
C ARG A 323 29.64 -15.06 -11.89
N ASN A 324 30.62 -14.85 -12.79
CA ASN A 324 31.85 -15.61 -12.81
C ASN A 324 32.80 -15.16 -11.69
N ASP A 325 32.87 -13.87 -11.40
CA ASP A 325 33.67 -13.31 -10.30
C ASP A 325 33.13 -13.76 -8.94
N ILE A 326 31.81 -13.74 -8.75
CA ILE A 326 31.17 -14.28 -7.54
C ILE A 326 31.47 -15.79 -7.38
N ARG A 327 31.51 -16.55 -8.48
CA ARG A 327 31.86 -17.99 -8.43
C ARG A 327 33.33 -18.24 -8.15
N LEU A 328 34.23 -17.38 -8.59
CA LEU A 328 35.66 -17.44 -8.31
C LEU A 328 35.95 -17.14 -6.84
N ILE A 329 35.29 -16.14 -6.28
CA ILE A 329 35.41 -15.75 -4.87
C ILE A 329 34.79 -16.83 -3.96
N ALA A 330 33.69 -17.46 -4.37
CA ALA A 330 33.08 -18.57 -3.65
C ALA A 330 33.92 -19.87 -3.65
N LYS A 331 34.91 -20.01 -4.55
CA LYS A 331 35.83 -21.17 -4.59
C LYS A 331 37.13 -20.95 -3.79
N GLN A 332 37.40 -19.73 -3.34
CA GLN A 332 38.60 -19.38 -2.55
C GLN A 332 38.36 -19.37 -1.02
N LYS A 333 37.11 -19.60 -0.58
CA LYS A 333 36.75 -19.96 0.79
C LYS A 333 36.44 -21.44 0.85
#